data_AF-A0AAD5K995-F1
#
_entry.id   AF-A0AAD5K995-F1
#
_cell.length_a   1.000
_cell.length_b   1.000
_cell.length_c   1.000
_cell.angle_alpha   90.00
_cell.angle_beta   90.00
_cell.angle_gamma   90.00
#
_symmetry.space_group_name_H-M   'P 1'
#
loop_
_entity.id
_entity.type
_entity.pdbx_description
1 polymer ?
#
loop_
_entity_poly.entity_id
_entity_poly.type
_entity_poly.pdbx_seq_one_letter_code
_entity_poly.pdbx_strand_id
1 'polypeptide(L)'
;MSDRMFGNDPDVMILRDNKNKLNPEERYTLCVLNNILGALVFSSDNVGEYGQDEHLLYAATFPKVIALVDSVIEFRSNVFVIKFKANDLGGVAREYTTYANLSGDDQTVYLPSSSTSTHLLFMTDNEMHMSPHFSFSSWFSKQDTFFYHPSSTVTIKSHETKTFMHIPQEDPEKVLFLGSTSHIVPGAEIKNISTDAAAKNIELEFQKDNMRDHKVYLAVGQYLHSSKPSTSTSCNINNQEVKFEYFPVKGTGEGREPGFVRTAVYADDQK
;
A
#
# COMPACT_ATOMS: atom_id res chain seq x y z
N MET A 1 -9.62 -11.83 25.57
CA MET A 1 -8.24 -12.32 25.81
C MET A 1 -7.31 -11.24 25.29
N SER A 2 -6.28 -10.85 26.02
CA SER A 2 -5.31 -9.87 25.48
C SER A 2 -4.47 -10.55 24.41
N ASP A 3 -4.35 -9.96 23.21
CA ASP A 3 -3.48 -10.40 22.10
C ASP A 3 -1.97 -10.42 22.44
N ARG A 4 -1.62 -10.41 23.72
CA ARG A 4 -0.25 -10.40 24.26
C ARG A 4 0.34 -11.79 24.45
N MET A 5 -0.48 -12.84 24.49
CA MET A 5 -0.01 -14.22 24.78
C MET A 5 -0.61 -15.28 23.87
N PHE A 6 -1.78 -15.01 23.27
CA PHE A 6 -2.42 -15.87 22.28
C PHE A 6 -2.58 -15.06 21.00
N GLY A 7 -2.12 -15.62 19.89
CA GLY A 7 -2.22 -15.01 18.58
C GLY A 7 -2.37 -16.09 17.51
N ASN A 8 -2.91 -15.71 16.36
CA ASN A 8 -3.03 -16.63 15.24
C ASN A 8 -1.65 -16.90 14.63
N ASP A 9 -1.36 -18.19 14.45
CA ASP A 9 -0.22 -18.69 13.70
C ASP A 9 -0.73 -19.18 12.34
N PRO A 10 -0.52 -18.42 11.25
CA PRO A 10 -0.95 -18.81 9.92
C PRO A 10 0.01 -19.84 9.27
N ASP A 11 0.95 -20.42 10.04
CA ASP A 11 2.05 -21.26 9.58
C ASP A 11 3.14 -20.45 8.85
N VAL A 12 4.03 -21.13 8.14
CA VAL A 12 5.20 -20.54 7.49
C VAL A 12 4.86 -19.80 6.20
N MET A 13 5.43 -18.62 6.03
CA MET A 13 5.55 -17.92 4.76
C MET A 13 6.66 -18.57 3.90
N ILE A 14 6.37 -18.77 2.62
CA ILE A 14 7.28 -19.39 1.65
C ILE A 14 7.41 -18.46 0.45
N LEU A 15 8.57 -17.82 0.30
CA LEU A 15 8.91 -16.95 -0.82
C LEU A 15 9.83 -17.62 -1.84
N ARG A 16 10.63 -18.60 -1.43
CA ARG A 16 11.55 -19.29 -2.34
C ARG A 16 10.82 -19.78 -3.59
N ASP A 17 11.46 -19.62 -4.74
CA ASP A 17 11.02 -20.20 -6.02
C ASP A 17 11.51 -21.65 -6.17
N ASN A 18 12.65 -21.98 -5.55
CA ASN A 18 13.26 -23.30 -5.59
C ASN A 18 12.40 -24.37 -4.88
N LYS A 19 12.07 -25.45 -5.60
CA LYS A 19 11.22 -26.56 -5.14
C LYS A 19 9.86 -26.09 -4.57
N ASN A 20 9.35 -24.98 -5.08
CA ASN A 20 8.04 -24.46 -4.74
C ASN A 20 7.08 -24.62 -5.92
N LYS A 21 5.81 -24.91 -5.64
CA LYS A 21 4.76 -24.99 -6.67
C LYS A 21 3.96 -23.70 -6.81
N LEU A 22 4.11 -22.79 -5.85
CA LEU A 22 3.40 -21.51 -5.84
C LEU A 22 4.00 -20.58 -6.89
N ASN A 23 3.13 -19.99 -7.70
CA ASN A 23 3.48 -18.93 -8.63
C ASN A 23 3.74 -17.60 -7.86
N PRO A 24 4.30 -16.57 -8.51
CA PRO A 24 4.61 -15.30 -7.84
C PRO A 24 3.41 -14.63 -7.14
N GLU A 25 2.22 -14.64 -7.75
CA GLU A 25 1.01 -14.08 -7.15
C GLU A 25 0.56 -14.86 -5.92
N GLU A 26 0.62 -16.19 -5.97
CA GLU A 26 0.31 -17.04 -4.82
C GLU A 26 1.30 -16.82 -3.66
N ARG A 27 2.60 -16.66 -3.96
CA ARG A 27 3.62 -16.36 -2.95
C ARG A 27 3.41 -14.98 -2.34
N TYR A 28 3.10 -13.98 -3.16
CA TYR A 28 2.76 -12.63 -2.69
C TYR A 28 1.50 -12.65 -1.80
N THR A 29 0.44 -13.31 -2.25
CA THR A 29 -0.81 -13.50 -1.49
C THR A 29 -0.54 -14.15 -0.14
N LEU A 30 0.22 -15.25 -0.10
CA LEU A 30 0.60 -15.91 1.15
C LEU A 30 1.39 -14.97 2.08
N CYS A 31 2.36 -14.23 1.53
CA CYS A 31 3.16 -13.25 2.27
C CYS A 31 2.28 -12.17 2.92
N VAL A 32 1.38 -11.56 2.13
CA VAL A 32 0.48 -10.50 2.61
C VAL A 32 -0.47 -11.02 3.68
N LEU A 33 -1.11 -12.17 3.44
CA LEU A 33 -2.07 -12.75 4.39
C LEU A 33 -1.39 -13.16 5.70
N ASN A 34 -0.20 -13.77 5.66
CA ASN A 34 0.53 -14.11 6.88
C ASN A 34 0.93 -12.85 7.65
N ASN A 35 1.33 -11.78 6.97
CA ASN A 35 1.71 -10.53 7.62
C ASN A 35 0.53 -9.76 8.25
N ILE A 36 -0.66 -9.80 7.64
CA ILE A 36 -1.83 -9.09 8.16
C ILE A 36 -2.57 -9.91 9.20
N LEU A 37 -2.75 -11.22 8.99
CA LEU A 37 -3.57 -12.07 9.85
C LEU A 37 -2.77 -12.78 10.96
N GLY A 38 -1.46 -12.91 10.78
CA GLY A 38 -0.57 -13.57 11.73
C GLY A 38 -0.10 -12.62 12.84
N ALA A 39 -0.23 -13.09 14.08
CA ALA A 39 0.45 -12.46 15.22
C ALA A 39 1.98 -12.67 15.13
N LEU A 40 2.39 -13.77 14.52
CA LEU A 40 3.77 -14.12 14.19
C LEU A 40 3.86 -14.44 12.70
N VAL A 41 5.02 -14.19 12.10
CA VAL A 41 5.35 -14.60 10.75
C VAL A 41 6.64 -15.38 10.82
N PHE A 42 6.56 -16.67 10.49
CA PHE A 42 7.72 -17.53 10.35
C PHE A 42 8.04 -17.72 8.87
N SER A 43 9.31 -17.90 8.56
CA SER A 43 9.73 -18.40 7.26
C SER A 43 10.56 -19.66 7.47
N SER A 44 10.31 -20.67 6.63
CA SER A 44 11.13 -21.89 6.57
C SER A 44 12.20 -21.84 5.49
N ASP A 45 12.34 -20.69 4.83
CA ASP A 45 13.22 -20.54 3.69
C ASP A 45 14.64 -20.23 4.12
N ASN A 46 15.58 -20.72 3.31
CA ASN A 46 16.96 -20.25 3.35
C ASN A 46 17.04 -18.91 2.61
N VAL A 47 17.05 -17.81 3.35
CA VAL A 47 17.14 -16.44 2.77
C VAL A 47 18.40 -16.25 1.91
N GLY A 48 19.46 -17.02 2.13
CA GLY A 48 20.67 -16.99 1.30
C GLY A 48 20.48 -17.55 -0.12
N GLU A 49 19.35 -18.21 -0.39
CA GLU A 49 18.99 -18.73 -1.73
C GLU A 49 17.99 -17.81 -2.46
N TYR A 50 17.58 -16.69 -1.86
CA TYR A 50 16.65 -15.77 -2.48
C TYR A 50 17.24 -15.10 -3.73
N GLY A 51 16.40 -14.99 -4.77
CA GLY A 51 16.65 -14.11 -5.88
C GLY A 51 16.38 -12.65 -5.51
N GLN A 52 16.52 -11.78 -6.50
CA GLN A 52 16.28 -10.35 -6.34
C GLN A 52 14.83 -10.08 -5.90
N ASP A 53 13.87 -10.72 -6.53
CA ASP A 53 12.44 -10.55 -6.27
C ASP A 53 12.03 -11.04 -4.89
N GLU A 54 12.54 -12.21 -4.47
CA GLU A 54 12.30 -12.74 -3.13
C GLU A 54 12.91 -11.83 -2.06
N HIS A 55 14.10 -11.28 -2.29
CA HIS A 55 14.70 -10.30 -1.38
C HIS A 55 13.90 -9.00 -1.31
N LEU A 56 13.41 -8.50 -2.45
CA LEU A 56 12.57 -7.31 -2.50
C LEU A 56 11.29 -7.54 -1.69
N LEU A 57 10.53 -8.62 -1.98
CA LEU A 57 9.29 -8.91 -1.26
C LEU A 57 9.54 -9.18 0.23
N TYR A 58 10.60 -9.90 0.58
CA TYR A 58 10.94 -10.15 1.98
C TYR A 58 11.23 -8.85 2.73
N ALA A 59 12.04 -7.96 2.14
CA ALA A 59 12.35 -6.66 2.73
C ALA A 59 11.09 -5.79 2.88
N ALA A 60 10.09 -5.95 2.01
CA ALA A 60 8.83 -5.22 2.07
C ALA A 60 7.90 -5.68 3.21
N THR A 61 8.29 -6.67 4.02
CA THR A 61 7.58 -7.11 5.23
C THR A 61 8.06 -6.43 6.52
N PHE A 62 9.09 -5.58 6.43
CA PHE A 62 9.68 -4.90 7.58
C PHE A 62 9.29 -3.41 7.64
N PRO A 63 8.89 -2.90 8.82
CA PRO A 63 8.72 -3.63 10.07
C PRO A 63 7.47 -4.53 10.05
N LYS A 64 7.46 -5.58 10.89
CA LYS A 64 6.26 -6.42 11.03
C LYS A 64 5.07 -5.57 11.48
N VAL A 65 4.03 -5.55 10.65
CA VAL A 65 2.78 -4.86 10.95
C VAL A 65 2.03 -5.56 12.08
N ILE A 66 1.54 -4.78 13.03
CA ILE A 66 0.55 -5.22 14.01
C ILE A 66 -0.81 -4.75 13.51
N ALA A 67 -1.52 -5.62 12.80
CA ALA A 67 -2.84 -5.34 12.28
C ALA A 67 -3.91 -5.64 13.35
N LEU A 68 -4.81 -4.68 13.55
CA LEU A 68 -6.07 -4.87 14.28
C LEU A 68 -7.14 -5.23 13.25
N VAL A 69 -7.39 -6.53 13.08
CA VAL A 69 -8.33 -7.04 12.08
C VAL A 69 -9.76 -6.84 12.59
N ASP A 70 -10.53 -6.03 11.87
CA ASP A 70 -11.94 -5.78 12.16
C ASP A 70 -12.83 -6.91 11.62
N SER A 71 -12.54 -7.39 10.42
CA SER A 71 -13.27 -8.51 9.82
C SER A 71 -12.52 -9.24 8.72
N VAL A 72 -12.83 -10.52 8.56
CA VAL A 72 -12.47 -11.36 7.42
C VAL A 72 -13.77 -11.97 6.90
N ILE A 73 -14.16 -11.63 5.68
CA ILE A 73 -15.43 -12.07 5.09
C ILE A 73 -15.14 -12.74 3.75
N GLU A 74 -15.49 -14.01 3.65
CA GLU A 74 -15.64 -14.70 2.37
C GLU A 74 -16.97 -14.27 1.75
N PHE A 75 -16.93 -13.38 0.75
CA PHE A 75 -18.16 -12.87 0.12
C PHE A 75 -18.52 -13.61 -1.17
N ARG A 76 -17.59 -14.44 -1.68
CA ARG A 76 -17.77 -15.46 -2.71
C ARG A 76 -16.82 -16.61 -2.43
N SER A 77 -17.10 -17.79 -2.98
CA SER A 77 -16.24 -18.97 -2.84
C SER A 77 -14.77 -18.65 -3.12
N ASN A 78 -13.92 -18.78 -2.11
CA ASN A 78 -12.48 -18.49 -2.15
C ASN A 78 -12.12 -17.02 -2.45
N VAL A 79 -13.03 -16.07 -2.21
CA VAL A 79 -12.75 -14.63 -2.39
C VAL A 79 -13.04 -13.90 -1.09
N PHE A 80 -11.99 -13.32 -0.51
CA PHE A 80 -12.03 -12.74 0.82
C PHE A 80 -11.87 -11.24 0.74
N VAL A 81 -12.58 -10.53 1.63
CA VAL A 81 -12.28 -9.15 1.99
C VAL A 81 -11.88 -9.10 3.46
N ILE A 82 -10.77 -8.43 3.71
CA ILE A 82 -10.18 -8.28 5.04
C ILE A 82 -10.16 -6.79 5.35
N LYS A 83 -10.83 -6.38 6.42
CA LYS A 83 -10.80 -5.01 6.92
C LYS A 83 -9.97 -4.98 8.18
N PHE A 84 -8.98 -4.10 8.22
CA PHE A 84 -8.10 -4.00 9.36
C PHE A 84 -7.55 -2.59 9.49
N LYS A 85 -6.99 -2.33 10.67
CA LYS A 85 -6.27 -1.11 10.97
C LYS A 85 -4.84 -1.44 11.31
N ALA A 86 -3.90 -0.64 10.81
CA ALA A 86 -2.52 -0.70 11.25
C ALA A 86 -2.16 0.65 11.86
N ASN A 87 -1.54 0.62 13.03
CA ASN A 87 -1.16 1.86 13.71
C ASN A 87 -0.11 2.61 12.91
N ASP A 88 -0.36 3.91 12.74
CA ASP A 88 0.68 4.89 12.50
C ASP A 88 1.35 5.28 13.84
N LEU A 89 2.62 5.65 13.77
CA LEU A 89 3.27 6.38 14.84
C LEU A 89 2.73 7.82 14.84
N GLY A 90 2.15 8.21 15.97
CA GLY A 90 1.27 9.39 16.09
C GLY A 90 -0.10 9.05 16.68
N GLY A 91 -0.39 7.76 16.87
CA GLY A 91 -1.56 7.28 17.62
C GLY A 91 -2.86 7.22 16.79
N VAL A 92 -2.79 7.51 15.49
CA VAL A 92 -3.93 7.42 14.57
C VAL A 92 -3.79 6.15 13.75
N ALA A 93 -4.71 5.21 13.90
CA ALA A 93 -4.70 4.00 13.10
C ALA A 93 -5.14 4.30 11.66
N ARG A 94 -4.40 3.81 10.67
CA ARG A 94 -4.80 3.86 9.26
C ARG A 94 -5.70 2.68 8.95
N GLU A 95 -6.71 2.90 8.12
CA GLU A 95 -7.66 1.87 7.73
C GLU A 95 -7.28 1.26 6.38
N TYR A 96 -7.44 -0.05 6.27
CA TYR A 96 -7.09 -0.82 5.10
C TYR A 96 -8.21 -1.80 4.74
N THR A 97 -8.40 -2.02 3.45
CA THR A 97 -9.20 -3.11 2.92
C THR A 97 -8.33 -3.93 1.97
N THR A 98 -8.11 -5.21 2.29
CA THR A 98 -7.41 -6.16 1.42
C THR A 98 -8.41 -7.11 0.78
N TYR A 99 -8.31 -7.28 -0.53
CA TYR A 99 -9.02 -8.30 -1.28
C TYR A 99 -8.05 -9.41 -1.64
N ALA A 100 -8.37 -10.65 -1.29
CA ALA A 100 -7.60 -11.82 -1.65
C ALA A 100 -8.48 -12.75 -2.48
N ASN A 101 -8.11 -12.94 -3.76
CA ASN A 101 -8.78 -13.89 -4.64
C ASN A 101 -8.02 -15.21 -4.61
N LEU A 102 -8.44 -16.15 -3.77
CA LEU A 102 -7.85 -17.49 -3.71
C LEU A 102 -8.47 -18.44 -4.74
N SER A 103 -9.44 -17.97 -5.53
CA SER A 103 -10.05 -18.76 -6.60
C SER A 103 -9.17 -18.81 -7.86
N GLY A 104 -9.48 -19.75 -8.75
CA GLY A 104 -8.79 -19.92 -10.03
C GLY A 104 -9.23 -18.94 -11.13
N ASP A 105 -10.25 -18.11 -10.88
CA ASP A 105 -10.85 -17.20 -11.86
C ASP A 105 -10.67 -15.73 -11.46
N ASP A 106 -10.60 -14.83 -12.43
CA ASP A 106 -10.58 -13.38 -12.19
C ASP A 106 -11.90 -12.90 -11.56
N GLN A 107 -11.81 -12.01 -10.58
CA GLN A 107 -12.94 -11.51 -9.80
C GLN A 107 -13.08 -10.00 -9.91
N THR A 108 -14.24 -9.52 -10.34
CA THR A 108 -14.60 -8.11 -10.20
C THR A 108 -15.22 -7.87 -8.82
N VAL A 109 -14.63 -6.93 -8.08
CA VAL A 109 -15.04 -6.52 -6.73
C VAL A 109 -15.41 -5.04 -6.68
N TYR A 110 -16.29 -4.69 -5.75
CA TYR A 110 -16.62 -3.29 -5.44
C TYR A 110 -15.73 -2.80 -4.30
N LEU A 111 -15.07 -1.68 -4.52
CA LEU A 111 -14.26 -1.00 -3.51
C LEU A 111 -15.15 -0.40 -2.41
N PRO A 112 -14.60 -0.17 -1.20
CA PRO A 112 -15.34 0.43 -0.11
C PRO A 112 -15.99 1.75 -0.50
N SER A 113 -17.18 2.01 0.04
CA SER A 113 -17.86 3.30 -0.13
C SER A 113 -17.16 4.42 0.63
N SER A 114 -17.44 5.65 0.22
CA SER A 114 -16.89 6.81 0.90
C SER A 114 -17.38 6.92 2.33
N SER A 115 -16.51 7.47 3.17
CA SER A 115 -16.75 7.70 4.59
C SER A 115 -15.85 8.84 5.05
N THR A 116 -15.93 9.19 6.34
CA THR A 116 -15.03 10.18 6.94
C THR A 116 -13.55 9.78 6.83
N SER A 117 -13.25 8.48 6.87
CA SER A 117 -11.90 7.94 6.69
C SER A 117 -11.55 7.61 5.24
N THR A 118 -12.53 7.64 4.33
CA THR A 118 -12.40 7.11 2.96
C THR A 118 -12.92 8.11 1.94
N HIS A 119 -12.07 9.03 1.53
CA HIS A 119 -12.33 9.94 0.42
C HIS A 119 -11.64 9.47 -0.88
N LEU A 120 -10.51 8.77 -0.73
CA LEU A 120 -9.71 8.18 -1.80
C LEU A 120 -9.08 6.87 -1.30
N LEU A 121 -8.65 6.00 -2.21
CA LEU A 121 -7.95 4.75 -1.89
C LEU A 121 -6.59 4.72 -2.57
N PHE A 122 -5.55 4.25 -1.87
CA PHE A 122 -4.25 3.93 -2.45
C PHE A 122 -4.06 2.41 -2.50
N MET A 123 -3.83 1.87 -3.69
CA MET A 123 -3.69 0.45 -3.97
C MET A 123 -2.22 0.03 -3.94
N THR A 124 -1.94 -1.13 -3.32
CA THR A 124 -0.70 -1.89 -3.50
C THR A 124 -0.96 -3.31 -3.95
N ASP A 125 -0.02 -3.85 -4.72
CA ASP A 125 -0.02 -5.21 -5.26
C ASP A 125 1.40 -5.73 -5.48
N ASN A 126 1.49 -6.96 -5.99
CA ASN A 126 2.74 -7.68 -6.20
C ASN A 126 3.75 -6.90 -7.07
N GLU A 127 3.29 -6.22 -8.12
CA GLU A 127 4.16 -5.50 -9.06
C GLU A 127 4.99 -4.40 -8.37
N MET A 128 4.49 -3.82 -7.27
CA MET A 128 5.22 -2.81 -6.49
C MET A 128 6.41 -3.36 -5.70
N HIS A 129 6.41 -4.66 -5.40
CA HIS A 129 7.39 -5.28 -4.50
C HIS A 129 8.33 -6.24 -5.22
N MET A 130 8.26 -6.28 -6.55
CA MET A 130 9.12 -7.08 -7.42
C MET A 130 10.05 -6.17 -8.23
N SER A 131 11.11 -6.74 -8.79
CA SER A 131 11.91 -6.02 -9.78
C SER A 131 11.03 -5.67 -10.98
N PRO A 132 11.30 -4.54 -11.66
CA PRO A 132 10.58 -4.19 -12.87
C PRO A 132 10.87 -5.24 -13.94
N HIS A 133 10.03 -6.26 -14.03
CA HIS A 133 10.08 -7.18 -15.16
C HIS A 133 9.70 -6.39 -16.40
N PHE A 134 10.47 -6.56 -17.48
CA PHE A 134 10.11 -6.06 -18.81
C PHE A 134 8.91 -6.87 -19.33
N SER A 135 7.77 -6.77 -18.65
CA SER A 135 6.53 -7.39 -19.08
C SER A 135 6.04 -6.62 -20.30
N PHE A 136 5.64 -7.34 -21.36
CA PHE A 136 4.92 -6.74 -22.48
C PHE A 136 3.64 -6.00 -22.02
N SER A 137 3.09 -6.34 -20.84
CA SER A 137 2.00 -5.55 -20.22
C SER A 137 2.47 -4.17 -19.74
N SER A 138 3.72 -4.00 -19.28
CA SER A 138 4.29 -2.71 -18.87
C SER A 138 4.44 -1.75 -20.06
N TRP A 139 4.66 -2.26 -21.28
CA TRP A 139 4.75 -1.42 -22.48
C TRP A 139 3.40 -0.83 -22.92
N PHE A 140 2.28 -1.50 -22.60
CA PHE A 140 0.92 -1.04 -22.92
C PHE A 140 0.12 -0.55 -21.69
N SER A 141 0.64 -0.77 -20.48
CA SER A 141 0.08 -0.28 -19.22
C SER A 141 0.32 1.22 -19.10
N LYS A 142 -0.68 1.99 -19.51
CA LYS A 142 -0.87 3.39 -19.12
C LYS A 142 -0.53 3.56 -17.63
N GLN A 143 0.40 4.47 -17.31
CA GLN A 143 0.66 5.07 -15.99
C GLN A 143 0.05 4.31 -14.82
N ASP A 144 0.87 3.58 -14.08
CA ASP A 144 0.44 2.83 -12.90
C ASP A 144 -0.40 3.73 -11.98
N THR A 145 -1.70 3.48 -11.98
CA THR A 145 -2.67 4.26 -11.19
C THR A 145 -2.76 3.59 -9.83
N PHE A 146 -2.20 4.26 -8.83
CA PHE A 146 -2.30 3.77 -7.45
C PHE A 146 -3.55 4.29 -6.75
N PHE A 147 -4.22 5.30 -7.32
CA PHE A 147 -5.34 5.98 -6.69
C PHE A 147 -6.68 5.57 -7.28
N TYR A 148 -7.64 5.29 -6.41
CA TYR A 148 -8.98 4.85 -6.79
C TYR A 148 -10.07 5.63 -6.06
N HIS A 149 -11.14 5.94 -6.78
CA HIS A 149 -12.36 6.46 -6.16
C HIS A 149 -13.08 5.37 -5.36
N PRO A 150 -13.63 5.70 -4.18
CA PRO A 150 -14.53 4.81 -3.42
C PRO A 150 -15.71 4.32 -4.26
N SER A 151 -16.31 3.20 -3.87
CA SER A 151 -17.44 2.54 -4.57
C SER A 151 -17.20 2.21 -6.06
N SER A 152 -15.96 2.29 -6.54
CA SER A 152 -15.61 1.89 -7.90
C SER A 152 -15.41 0.37 -7.98
N THR A 153 -15.30 -0.18 -9.19
CA THR A 153 -14.96 -1.59 -9.39
C THR A 153 -13.49 -1.77 -9.74
N VAL A 154 -12.93 -2.90 -9.31
CA VAL A 154 -11.59 -3.34 -9.71
C VAL A 154 -11.62 -4.85 -9.98
N THR A 155 -10.79 -5.30 -10.91
CA THR A 155 -10.55 -6.73 -11.15
C THR A 155 -9.38 -7.18 -10.30
N ILE A 156 -9.57 -8.26 -9.55
CA ILE A 156 -8.54 -9.00 -8.84
C ILE A 156 -8.32 -10.30 -9.61
N LYS A 157 -7.15 -10.49 -10.19
CA LYS A 157 -6.81 -11.68 -10.99
C LYS A 157 -6.88 -12.95 -10.14
N SER A 158 -6.97 -14.10 -10.80
CA SER A 158 -6.78 -15.40 -10.18
C SER A 158 -5.53 -15.40 -9.28
N HIS A 159 -5.69 -15.82 -8.02
CA HIS A 159 -4.63 -15.88 -6.99
C HIS A 159 -3.99 -14.54 -6.58
N GLU A 160 -4.50 -13.40 -7.05
CA GLU A 160 -3.98 -12.07 -6.72
C GLU A 160 -4.53 -11.54 -5.39
N THR A 161 -3.70 -10.78 -4.68
CA THR A 161 -4.10 -9.97 -3.52
C THR A 161 -3.79 -8.50 -3.78
N LYS A 162 -4.77 -7.64 -3.51
CA LYS A 162 -4.59 -6.17 -3.53
C LYS A 162 -4.99 -5.56 -2.20
N THR A 163 -4.15 -4.67 -1.69
CA THR A 163 -4.40 -3.93 -0.45
C THR A 163 -4.72 -2.48 -0.77
N PHE A 164 -5.80 -1.95 -0.21
CA PHE A 164 -6.22 -0.57 -0.37
C PHE A 164 -6.11 0.16 0.96
N MET A 165 -5.22 1.15 1.04
CA MET A 165 -5.17 2.09 2.15
C MET A 165 -6.24 3.16 1.97
N HIS A 166 -6.99 3.44 3.02
CA HIS A 166 -8.03 4.47 3.03
C HIS A 166 -7.41 5.84 3.30
N ILE A 167 -7.66 6.78 2.40
CA ILE A 167 -7.19 8.16 2.50
C ILE A 167 -8.39 9.03 2.89
N PRO A 168 -8.33 9.77 4.00
CA PRO A 168 -9.41 10.65 4.42
C PRO A 168 -9.55 11.86 3.50
N GLN A 169 -10.61 12.64 3.72
CA GLN A 169 -10.76 13.92 3.04
C GLN A 169 -9.59 14.85 3.37
N GLU A 170 -9.22 15.69 2.41
CA GLU A 170 -8.18 16.70 2.59
C GLU A 170 -8.47 17.66 3.75
N ASP A 171 -7.41 17.99 4.47
CA ASP A 171 -7.39 19.02 5.50
C ASP A 171 -6.39 20.09 5.04
N PRO A 172 -6.86 21.30 4.63
CA PRO A 172 -5.99 22.36 4.11
C PRO A 172 -4.87 22.78 5.05
N GLU A 173 -5.01 22.52 6.35
CA GLU A 173 -4.05 22.91 7.38
C GLU A 173 -3.01 21.83 7.68
N LYS A 174 -3.15 20.63 7.11
CA LYS A 174 -2.29 19.49 7.43
C LYS A 174 -1.67 18.86 6.20
N VAL A 175 -0.48 18.30 6.41
CA VAL A 175 0.11 17.37 5.46
C VAL A 175 -0.56 16.02 5.64
N LEU A 176 -0.98 15.42 4.53
CA LEU A 176 -1.66 14.14 4.54
C LEU A 176 -0.80 13.10 3.81
N PHE A 177 -0.60 11.96 4.46
CA PHE A 177 0.02 10.80 3.83
C PHE A 177 -0.97 10.13 2.87
N LEU A 178 -0.57 9.98 1.61
CA LEU A 178 -1.41 9.41 0.56
C LEU A 178 -1.03 7.98 0.19
N GLY A 179 0.16 7.51 0.57
CA GLY A 179 0.61 6.15 0.31
C GLY A 179 2.12 6.04 0.19
N SER A 180 2.60 4.80 0.11
CA SER A 180 4.01 4.47 -0.08
C SER A 180 4.15 3.08 -0.71
N THR A 181 5.32 2.78 -1.28
CA THR A 181 5.57 1.52 -2.00
C THR A 181 6.63 0.64 -1.35
N SER A 182 7.22 1.06 -0.23
CA SER A 182 8.35 0.33 0.36
C SER A 182 7.92 -0.83 1.27
N HIS A 183 6.63 -0.90 1.62
CA HIS A 183 6.07 -1.95 2.48
C HIS A 183 4.78 -2.54 1.86
N ILE A 184 4.49 -3.81 2.15
CA ILE A 184 3.27 -4.51 1.66
C ILE A 184 1.96 -3.93 2.23
N VAL A 185 2.06 -3.28 3.40
CA VAL A 185 1.02 -2.44 4.02
C VAL A 185 1.54 -1.00 4.01
N PRO A 186 1.04 -0.12 3.13
CA PRO A 186 1.54 1.25 2.97
C PRO A 186 1.59 2.03 4.28
N GLY A 187 2.72 2.70 4.52
CA GLY A 187 2.94 3.58 5.66
C GLY A 187 3.43 2.87 6.92
N ALA A 188 3.58 1.54 6.91
CA ALA A 188 4.14 0.80 8.05
C ALA A 188 5.63 1.09 8.26
N GLU A 189 6.35 1.43 7.18
CA GLU A 189 7.75 1.85 7.20
C GLU A 189 7.94 3.26 7.79
N ILE A 190 6.87 4.05 7.92
CA ILE A 190 6.97 5.44 8.35
C ILE A 190 6.96 5.48 9.87
N LYS A 191 8.00 6.10 10.43
CA LYS A 191 8.15 6.31 11.86
C LYS A 191 7.54 7.63 12.32
N ASN A 192 7.64 8.69 11.52
CA ASN A 192 7.03 9.97 11.86
C ASN A 192 6.83 10.82 10.61
N ILE A 193 5.75 11.61 10.61
CA ILE A 193 5.53 12.71 9.67
C ILE A 193 5.23 13.94 10.49
N SER A 194 6.04 14.98 10.35
CA SER A 194 5.81 16.24 11.05
C SER A 194 6.07 17.43 10.14
N THR A 195 5.47 18.57 10.49
CA THR A 195 5.62 19.82 9.76
C THR A 195 6.29 20.84 10.65
N ASP A 196 7.42 21.38 10.17
CA ASP A 196 8.00 22.57 10.77
C ASP A 196 7.31 23.81 10.16
N ALA A 197 6.41 24.41 10.93
CA ALA A 197 5.66 25.59 10.52
C ALA A 197 6.57 26.82 10.26
N ALA A 198 7.73 26.91 10.91
CA ALA A 198 8.68 28.00 10.71
C ALA A 198 9.52 27.79 9.44
N ALA A 199 9.96 26.56 9.18
CA ALA A 199 10.79 26.22 8.01
C ALA A 199 10.00 25.88 6.74
N LYS A 200 8.66 25.72 6.83
CA LYS A 200 7.80 25.17 5.76
C LYS A 200 8.37 23.86 5.20
N ASN A 201 8.95 23.06 6.08
CA ASN A 201 9.59 21.79 5.76
C ASN A 201 8.76 20.65 6.35
N ILE A 202 8.66 19.57 5.60
CA ILE A 202 8.05 18.32 6.06
C ILE A 202 9.18 17.40 6.48
N GLU A 203 9.14 16.90 7.70
CA GLU A 203 10.09 15.93 8.20
C GLU A 203 9.46 14.54 8.15
N LEU A 204 10.14 13.63 7.44
CA LEU A 204 9.82 12.22 7.35
C LEU A 204 10.93 11.42 8.04
N GLU A 205 10.54 10.61 9.01
CA GLU A 205 11.42 9.63 9.63
C GLU A 205 10.93 8.23 9.27
N PHE A 206 11.84 7.34 8.87
CA PHE A 206 11.54 5.95 8.56
C PHE A 206 11.95 5.02 9.70
N GLN A 207 11.31 3.85 9.73
CA GLN A 207 11.66 2.76 10.62
C GLN A 207 13.01 2.19 10.21
N LYS A 208 13.92 2.03 11.17
CA LYS A 208 15.29 1.56 10.91
C LYS A 208 15.35 0.15 10.32
N ASP A 209 14.31 -0.65 10.56
CA ASP A 209 14.23 -2.03 10.08
C ASP A 209 13.79 -2.10 8.61
N ASN A 210 13.26 -1.01 8.04
CA ASN A 210 12.94 -0.95 6.62
C ASN A 210 14.14 -0.38 5.85
N MET A 211 14.87 -1.27 5.16
CA MET A 211 16.08 -0.93 4.38
C MET A 211 15.79 -0.79 2.88
N ARG A 212 14.52 -0.68 2.47
CA ARG A 212 14.16 -0.51 1.05
C ARG A 212 14.28 0.96 0.67
N ASP A 213 14.46 1.21 -0.63
CA ASP A 213 14.30 2.54 -1.18
C ASP A 213 12.88 3.03 -0.88
N HIS A 214 12.78 4.15 -0.17
CA HIS A 214 11.49 4.69 0.25
C HIS A 214 10.93 5.57 -0.84
N LYS A 215 9.68 5.30 -1.25
CA LYS A 215 8.91 6.21 -2.09
C LYS A 215 7.60 6.52 -1.40
N VAL A 216 7.39 7.80 -1.09
CA VAL A 216 6.28 8.31 -0.28
C VAL A 216 5.52 9.38 -1.06
N TYR A 217 4.19 9.30 -0.98
CA TYR A 217 3.27 10.23 -1.62
C TYR A 217 2.59 11.07 -0.54
N LEU A 218 2.79 12.39 -0.57
CA LEU A 218 2.19 13.32 0.38
C LEU A 218 1.28 14.34 -0.32
N ALA A 219 0.22 14.75 0.36
CA ALA A 219 -0.60 15.89 0.01
C ALA A 219 -0.25 17.08 0.91
N VAL A 220 -0.17 18.26 0.29
CA VAL A 220 -0.08 19.54 0.98
C VAL A 220 -1.25 20.40 0.50
N GLY A 221 -2.28 20.53 1.34
CA GLY A 221 -3.55 21.15 0.98
C GLY A 221 -4.42 20.25 0.11
N GLN A 222 -5.16 20.86 -0.83
CA GLN A 222 -6.07 20.14 -1.72
C GLN A 222 -5.33 19.17 -2.65
N TYR A 223 -5.67 17.89 -2.56
CA TYR A 223 -5.00 16.82 -3.33
C TYR A 223 -5.80 16.34 -4.53
N LEU A 224 -7.14 16.45 -4.52
CA LEU A 224 -7.96 15.94 -5.62
C LEU A 224 -8.37 17.06 -6.56
N HIS A 225 -8.08 16.89 -7.85
CA HIS A 225 -8.33 17.91 -8.90
C HIS A 225 -9.03 17.29 -10.10
N SER A 226 -9.98 18.01 -10.70
CA SER A 226 -10.66 17.59 -11.95
C SER A 226 -9.78 17.77 -13.21
N SER A 227 -8.73 18.59 -13.12
CA SER A 227 -7.80 18.86 -14.21
C SER A 227 -6.40 19.09 -13.66
N LYS A 228 -5.38 18.92 -14.51
CA LYS A 228 -3.98 19.23 -14.12
C LYS A 228 -3.80 20.76 -14.14
N PRO A 229 -3.53 21.40 -12.99
CA PRO A 229 -3.13 22.80 -12.94
C PRO A 229 -1.90 23.04 -13.80
N SER A 230 -1.81 24.21 -14.41
CA SER A 230 -0.68 24.63 -15.25
C SER A 230 0.55 25.06 -14.44
N THR A 231 0.39 25.32 -13.15
CA THR A 231 1.45 25.83 -12.27
C THR A 231 2.22 24.70 -11.60
N SER A 232 3.52 24.62 -11.88
CA SER A 232 4.45 23.78 -11.13
C SER A 232 4.69 24.41 -9.76
N THR A 233 4.53 23.62 -8.72
CA THR A 233 4.78 23.99 -7.33
C THR A 233 5.73 22.96 -6.73
N SER A 234 6.39 23.32 -5.64
CA SER A 234 7.26 22.44 -4.87
C SER A 234 7.03 22.64 -3.37
N CYS A 235 7.48 21.67 -2.58
CA CYS A 235 7.62 21.78 -1.13
C CYS A 235 8.97 21.17 -0.71
N ASN A 236 9.39 21.44 0.51
CA ASN A 236 10.58 20.82 1.07
C ASN A 236 10.19 19.62 1.93
N ILE A 237 10.82 18.48 1.68
CA ILE A 237 10.70 17.25 2.45
C ILE A 237 12.11 16.84 2.85
N ASN A 238 12.39 16.69 4.15
CA ASN A 238 13.74 16.42 4.66
C ASN A 238 14.82 17.36 4.10
N ASN A 239 14.49 18.66 3.97
CA ASN A 239 15.35 19.69 3.37
C ASN A 239 15.67 19.50 1.88
N GLN A 240 15.01 18.57 1.20
CA GLN A 240 15.07 18.38 -0.24
C GLN A 240 13.85 19.04 -0.90
N GLU A 241 14.08 19.82 -1.96
CA GLU A 241 13.00 20.36 -2.77
C GLU A 241 12.36 19.24 -3.60
N VAL A 242 11.06 19.03 -3.41
CA VAL A 242 10.25 18.01 -4.09
C VAL A 242 9.17 18.70 -4.92
N LYS A 243 9.06 18.32 -6.20
CA LYS A 243 8.03 18.83 -7.11
C LYS A 243 6.73 18.04 -6.95
N PHE A 244 5.61 18.73 -7.15
CA PHE A 244 4.32 18.06 -7.23
C PHE A 244 4.14 17.34 -8.56
N GLU A 245 3.66 16.10 -8.50
CA GLU A 245 3.26 15.27 -9.61
C GLU A 245 1.73 15.04 -9.60
N TYR A 246 1.18 14.59 -10.73
CA TYR A 246 -0.25 14.35 -10.89
C TYR A 246 -0.52 12.95 -11.38
N PHE A 247 -1.14 12.15 -10.52
CA PHE A 247 -1.49 10.76 -10.81
C PHE A 247 -2.98 10.65 -11.15
N PRO A 248 -3.37 9.97 -12.23
CA PRO A 248 -4.78 9.76 -12.54
C PRO A 248 -5.46 8.92 -11.45
N VAL A 249 -6.71 9.27 -11.13
CA VAL A 249 -7.58 8.47 -10.25
C VAL A 249 -8.42 7.53 -11.09
N LYS A 250 -8.46 6.24 -10.74
CA LYS A 250 -9.32 5.25 -11.38
C LYS A 250 -10.71 5.17 -10.75
N GLY A 251 -11.67 4.80 -11.59
CA GLY A 251 -13.05 4.57 -11.20
C GLY A 251 -13.89 5.85 -11.17
N THR A 252 -15.21 5.67 -11.07
CA THR A 252 -16.21 6.76 -11.07
C THR A 252 -17.32 6.46 -10.04
N GLY A 253 -16.99 5.66 -9.02
CA GLY A 253 -17.94 5.30 -7.97
C GLY A 253 -18.57 6.55 -7.34
N GLU A 254 -19.85 6.43 -6.95
CA GLU A 254 -20.65 7.52 -6.40
C GLU A 254 -20.89 8.69 -7.37
N GLY A 255 -20.71 8.47 -8.68
CA GLY A 255 -20.87 9.52 -9.69
C GLY A 255 -19.71 10.53 -9.69
N ARG A 256 -18.55 10.16 -9.14
CA ARG A 256 -17.35 10.99 -9.16
C ARG A 256 -16.78 11.08 -10.58
N GLU A 257 -16.46 12.30 -10.98
CA GLU A 257 -15.80 12.57 -12.25
C GLU A 257 -14.34 12.08 -12.23
N PRO A 258 -13.76 11.71 -13.38
CA PRO A 258 -12.33 11.44 -13.49
C PRO A 258 -11.50 12.62 -12.97
N GLY A 259 -10.41 12.32 -12.29
CA GLY A 259 -9.56 13.33 -11.69
C GLY A 259 -8.10 12.92 -11.57
N PHE A 260 -7.34 13.80 -10.93
CA PHE A 260 -5.93 13.64 -10.65
C PHE A 260 -5.66 13.89 -9.17
N VAL A 261 -4.75 13.11 -8.61
CA VAL A 261 -4.18 13.34 -7.29
C VAL A 261 -2.89 14.13 -7.48
N ARG A 262 -2.83 15.31 -6.86
CA ARG A 262 -1.62 16.12 -6.74
C ARG A 262 -0.82 15.62 -5.56
N THR A 263 0.38 15.13 -5.80
CA THR A 263 1.23 14.52 -4.76
C THR A 263 2.63 15.12 -4.78
N ALA A 264 3.20 15.40 -3.62
CA ALA A 264 4.64 15.55 -3.48
C ALA A 264 5.24 14.15 -3.36
N VAL A 265 6.12 13.80 -4.30
CA VAL A 265 6.73 12.46 -4.38
C VAL A 265 8.14 12.53 -3.81
N TYR A 266 8.30 12.04 -2.59
CA TYR A 266 9.61 11.94 -1.96
C TYR A 266 10.19 10.55 -2.20
N ALA A 267 11.44 10.50 -2.65
CA ALA A 267 12.22 9.29 -2.78
C ALA A 267 13.49 9.43 -1.93
N ASP A 268 13.70 8.52 -0.99
CA ASP A 268 14.93 8.43 -0.21
C ASP A 268 15.79 7.31 -0.77
N ASP A 269 16.78 7.68 -1.58
CA ASP A 269 17.79 6.76 -2.08
C ASP A 269 18.86 6.59 -0.99
N GLN A 270 18.55 5.85 0.08
CA GLN A 270 19.52 5.48 1.11
C GLN A 270 20.57 4.54 0.48
N LYS A 271 21.64 5.12 -0.08
CA LYS A 271 22.85 4.40 -0.50
C LYS A 271 24.01 4.64 0.46
#